data_AF-A0A3D0WMT8-F1
#
_entry.id   AF-A0A3D0WMT8-F1
#
_cell.length_a   1.000
_cell.length_b   1.000
_cell.length_c   1.000
_cell.angle_alpha   90.00
_cell.angle_beta   90.00
_cell.angle_gamma   90.00
#
_symmetry.space_group_name_H-M   'P 1'
#
loop_
_entity.id
_entity.type
_entity.pdbx_description
1 polymer ?
#
loop_
_entity_poly.entity_id
_entity_poly.type
_entity_poly.pdbx_seq_one_letter_code
_entity_poly.pdbx_strand_id
1 'polypeptide(L)'
;YILPFGLQILIENAIKHNVISRKDPLCILIEATENNTLRVENNRQPKQGEKNTTGLGLANLNERYRLMFGKEIEIYSDDKVFAVEIPLIKNREIPDSVKQEIRTYDRTNSAVI
;
A
#
# COMPACT_ATOMS: atom_id res chain seq x y z
N TYR A 1 -3.89 -0.46 8.24
CA TYR A 1 -2.79 -1.36 7.84
C TYR A 1 -2.76 -1.46 6.32
N ILE A 2 -1.64 -1.88 5.73
CA ILE A 2 -1.51 -2.17 4.29
C ILE A 2 -1.23 -3.66 4.10
N LEU A 3 -1.32 -4.17 2.87
CA LEU A 3 -0.86 -5.53 2.58
C LEU A 3 0.61 -5.72 2.94
N PRO A 4 0.98 -6.86 3.58
CA PRO A 4 2.37 -7.25 3.71
C PRO A 4 3.06 -7.21 2.34
N PHE A 5 4.31 -6.75 2.31
CA PHE A 5 5.13 -6.57 1.11
C PHE A 5 4.64 -5.52 0.10
N GLY A 6 3.48 -4.88 0.30
CA GLY A 6 2.98 -3.85 -0.61
C GLY A 6 3.95 -2.69 -0.76
N LEU A 7 4.43 -2.14 0.35
CA LEU A 7 5.43 -1.06 0.34
C LEU A 7 6.77 -1.50 -0.28
N GLN A 8 7.21 -2.73 -0.01
CA GLN A 8 8.44 -3.27 -0.58
C GLN A 8 8.37 -3.33 -2.11
N ILE A 9 7.26 -3.81 -2.67
CA ILE A 9 7.05 -3.84 -4.13
C ILE A 9 7.13 -2.44 -4.73
N LEU A 10 6.58 -1.42 -4.05
CA LEU A 10 6.60 -0.03 -4.55
C LEU A 10 8.01 0.57 -4.51
N ILE A 11 8.75 0.34 -3.42
CA ILE A 11 10.15 0.79 -3.29
C ILE A 11 11.04 0.08 -4.31
N GLU A 12 10.87 -1.24 -4.50
CA GLU A 12 11.62 -2.01 -5.49
C GLU A 12 11.37 -1.50 -6.91
N ASN A 13 10.12 -1.16 -7.26
CA ASN A 13 9.81 -0.56 -8.55
C ASN A 13 10.53 0.79 -8.74
N ALA A 14 10.51 1.66 -7.73
CA ALA A 14 11.21 2.94 -7.78
C ALA A 14 12.72 2.75 -8.01
N ILE A 15 13.35 1.80 -7.31
CA ILE A 15 14.79 1.53 -7.47
C ILE A 15 15.12 0.87 -8.82
N LYS A 16 14.27 -0.06 -9.27
CA LYS A 16 14.49 -0.81 -10.49
C LYS A 16 14.44 0.09 -11.71
N HIS A 17 13.44 0.96 -11.81
CA HIS A 17 13.15 1.75 -13.00
C HIS A 17 13.90 3.08 -13.10
N ASN A 18 14.54 3.53 -12.02
CA ASN A 18 15.23 4.82 -12.00
C ASN A 18 16.75 4.68 -11.97
N VAL A 19 17.44 5.55 -12.71
CA VAL A 19 18.85 5.85 -12.51
C VAL A 19 19.02 6.41 -11.10
N ILE A 20 20.00 5.91 -10.37
CA ILE A 20 20.35 6.36 -9.02
C ILE A 20 21.81 6.75 -9.05
N SER A 21 22.10 8.05 -8.93
CA SER A 21 23.46 8.57 -8.92
C SER A 21 23.60 9.69 -7.88
N ARG A 22 24.85 10.10 -7.58
CA ARG A 22 25.08 11.27 -6.73
C ARG A 22 24.62 12.58 -7.37
N LYS A 23 24.62 12.63 -8.71
CA LYS A 23 24.18 13.81 -9.48
C LYS A 23 22.65 13.85 -9.60
N ASP A 24 22.04 12.68 -9.64
CA ASP A 24 20.63 12.44 -9.93
C ASP A 24 20.05 11.51 -8.84
N PRO A 25 19.82 12.03 -7.61
CA PRO A 25 19.35 11.22 -6.50
C PRO A 25 17.89 10.79 -6.70
N LEU A 26 17.56 9.57 -6.25
CA LEU A 26 16.19 9.09 -6.17
C LEU A 26 15.57 9.55 -4.85
N CYS A 27 14.53 10.36 -4.94
CA CYS A 27 13.72 10.80 -3.81
C CYS A 27 12.44 9.98 -3.79
N ILE A 28 12.14 9.35 -2.64
CA ILE A 28 10.90 8.60 -2.43
C ILE A 28 10.13 9.28 -1.30
N LEU A 29 8.89 9.69 -1.59
CA LEU A 29 7.92 10.21 -0.63
C LEU A 29 6.93 9.10 -0.28
N ILE A 30 6.69 8.91 1.02
CA ILE A 30 5.69 7.97 1.54
C ILE A 30 4.82 8.73 2.53
N GLU A 31 3.54 8.88 2.21
CA GLU A 31 2.61 9.62 3.06
C GLU A 31 1.21 9.03 3.04
N ALA A 32 0.48 9.22 4.13
CA ALA A 32 -0.94 8.95 4.17
C ALA A 32 -1.70 10.15 3.58
N THR A 33 -2.68 9.88 2.72
CA THR A 33 -3.52 10.92 2.11
C THR A 33 -4.81 11.11 2.90
N GLU A 34 -5.51 12.21 2.62
CA GLU A 34 -6.85 12.48 3.17
C GLU A 34 -7.89 11.43 2.71
N ASN A 35 -7.63 10.72 1.61
CA ASN A 35 -8.52 9.71 1.02
C ASN A 35 -8.40 8.32 1.66
N ASN A 36 -7.72 8.18 2.81
CA ASN A 36 -7.38 6.89 3.42
C ASN A 36 -6.58 5.99 2.46
N THR A 37 -5.65 6.57 1.70
CA THR A 37 -4.66 5.82 0.91
C THR A 37 -3.26 6.10 1.45
N LEU A 38 -2.32 5.21 1.14
CA LEU A 38 -0.89 5.46 1.29
C LEU A 38 -0.34 5.77 -0.09
N ARG A 39 0.19 6.99 -0.27
CA ARG A 39 0.88 7.41 -1.48
C ARG A 39 2.36 7.06 -1.36
N VAL A 40 2.89 6.39 -2.38
CA VAL A 40 4.33 6.16 -2.57
C VAL A 40 4.73 6.78 -3.90
N GLU A 41 5.52 7.84 -3.84
CA GLU A 41 5.92 8.64 -4.99
C GLU A 41 7.44 8.67 -5.13
N ASN A 42 7.94 8.65 -6.36
CA ASN A 42 9.34 8.90 -6.68
C ASN A 42 9.50 9.87 -7.85
N ASN A 43 10.58 10.65 -7.86
CA ASN A 43 10.98 11.39 -9.05
C ASN A 43 11.36 10.42 -10.19
N ARG A 44 11.02 10.75 -11.44
CA ARG A 44 11.25 9.92 -12.62
C ARG A 44 12.58 10.24 -13.26
N GLN A 45 13.41 9.22 -13.35
CA GLN A 45 14.76 9.23 -13.92
C GLN A 45 14.96 7.91 -14.68
N PRO A 46 14.15 7.63 -15.73
CA PRO A 46 14.06 6.30 -16.34
C PRO A 46 15.42 5.79 -16.84
N LYS A 47 15.75 4.53 -16.53
CA LYS A 47 16.95 3.87 -17.06
C LYS A 47 16.83 3.71 -18.58
N GLN A 48 17.85 4.14 -19.32
CA GLN A 48 17.92 3.91 -20.76
C GLN A 48 18.05 2.42 -21.06
N GLY A 49 17.27 1.92 -22.02
CA GLY A 49 17.36 0.53 -22.49
C GLY A 49 16.62 -0.51 -21.65
N GLU A 50 15.91 -0.13 -20.59
CA GLU A 50 14.92 -1.04 -19.99
C GLU A 50 13.80 -1.29 -21.01
N LYS A 51 13.74 -2.51 -21.54
CA LYS A 51 12.54 -2.99 -22.26
C LYS A 51 11.35 -2.83 -21.31
N ASN A 52 10.24 -2.31 -21.84
CA ASN A 52 8.94 -2.21 -21.15
C ASN A 52 8.78 -3.38 -20.19
N THR A 53 8.97 -3.12 -18.89
CA THR A 53 8.83 -4.17 -17.90
C THR A 53 7.36 -4.50 -17.84
N THR A 54 7.05 -5.78 -17.67
CA THR A 54 5.71 -6.35 -17.85
C THR A 54 4.68 -5.86 -16.82
N GLY A 55 5.00 -4.86 -15.98
CA GLY A 55 4.09 -4.31 -14.97
C GLY A 55 3.63 -5.33 -13.92
N LEU A 56 4.21 -6.53 -13.90
CA LEU A 56 3.73 -7.69 -13.12
C LEU A 56 3.68 -7.41 -11.63
N GLY A 57 4.63 -6.60 -11.11
CA GLY A 57 4.65 -6.22 -9.69
C GLY A 57 3.42 -5.42 -9.28
N LEU A 58 3.08 -4.39 -10.06
CA LEU A 58 1.90 -3.55 -9.81
C LEU A 58 0.60 -4.29 -10.14
N ALA A 59 0.58 -5.10 -11.21
CA ALA A 59 -0.58 -5.93 -11.55
C ALA A 59 -0.90 -6.94 -10.43
N ASN A 60 0.12 -7.62 -9.89
CA ASN A 60 -0.05 -8.54 -8.77
C ASN A 60 -0.46 -7.81 -7.48
N LEU A 61 0.09 -6.62 -7.23
CA LEU A 61 -0.33 -5.79 -6.10
C LEU A 61 -1.81 -5.40 -6.21
N ASN A 62 -2.24 -4.91 -7.38
CA ASN A 62 -3.62 -4.51 -7.64
C ASN A 62 -4.58 -5.70 -7.47
N GLU A 63 -4.24 -6.85 -8.06
CA GLU A 63 -5.06 -8.05 -7.97
C GLU A 63 -5.28 -8.49 -6.52
N ARG A 64 -4.23 -8.44 -5.68
CA ARG A 64 -4.35 -8.79 -4.25
C ARG A 64 -5.23 -7.80 -3.49
N TYR A 65 -5.12 -6.50 -3.78
CA TYR A 65 -6.01 -5.50 -3.18
C TYR A 65 -7.46 -5.74 -3.58
N ARG A 66 -7.70 -6.07 -4.85
CA ARG A 66 -9.03 -6.40 -5.37
C ARG A 66 -9.61 -7.65 -4.70
N LEU A 67 -8.86 -8.74 -4.65
CA LEU A 67 -9.29 -10.02 -4.09
C LEU A 67 -9.54 -9.95 -2.58
N MET A 68 -8.72 -9.21 -1.82
CA MET A 68 -8.79 -9.19 -0.36
C MET A 68 -9.71 -8.10 0.20
N PHE A 69 -9.86 -6.98 -0.51
CA PHE A 69 -10.57 -5.81 0.02
C PHE A 69 -11.59 -5.21 -0.93
N GLY A 70 -11.73 -5.73 -2.16
CA GLY A 70 -12.63 -5.17 -3.17
C GLY A 70 -12.24 -3.75 -3.59
N LYS A 71 -10.97 -3.36 -3.45
CA LYS A 71 -10.44 -2.04 -3.80
C LYS A 71 -9.29 -2.18 -4.78
N GLU A 72 -9.10 -1.18 -5.63
CA GLU A 72 -7.99 -1.13 -6.58
C GLU A 72 -6.91 -0.15 -6.09
N ILE A 73 -5.71 -0.28 -6.66
CA ILE A 73 -4.64 0.71 -6.49
C ILE A 73 -4.74 1.76 -7.59
N GLU A 74 -4.27 2.97 -7.31
CA GLU A 74 -4.24 4.06 -8.30
C GLU A 74 -2.80 4.36 -8.69
N ILE A 75 -2.57 4.62 -9.98
CA ILE A 75 -1.25 4.88 -10.53
C ILE A 75 -1.28 6.24 -11.20
N TYR A 76 -0.35 7.10 -10.81
CA TYR A 76 -0.15 8.44 -11.33
C TYR A 76 1.26 8.54 -11.92
N SER A 77 1.39 9.03 -13.14
CA SER A 77 2.68 9.23 -13.77
C SER A 77 2.64 10.43 -14.69
N ASP A 78 3.67 11.27 -14.60
CA ASP A 78 3.95 12.33 -15.56
C ASP A 78 5.45 12.30 -15.96
N ASP A 79 5.99 13.39 -16.50
CA ASP A 79 7.40 13.45 -16.90
C ASP A 79 8.38 13.59 -15.73
N LYS A 80 7.91 13.99 -14.54
CA LYS A 80 8.71 14.31 -13.36
C LYS A 80 8.52 13.32 -12.22
N VAL A 81 7.33 12.75 -12.05
CA VAL A 81 6.97 11.91 -10.90
C VAL A 81 6.21 10.67 -11.32
N PHE A 82 6.43 9.60 -10.57
CA PHE A 82 5.66 8.36 -10.61
C PHE A 82 5.16 8.08 -9.20
N ALA A 83 3.86 7.89 -9.04
CA ALA A 83 3.25 7.63 -7.76
C ALA A 83 2.23 6.49 -7.84
N VAL A 84 2.16 5.71 -6.76
CA VAL A 84 1.14 4.69 -6.57
C VAL A 84 0.43 4.96 -5.25
N GLU A 85 -0.89 4.98 -5.28
CA GLU A 85 -1.72 5.05 -4.07
C GLU A 85 -2.36 3.70 -3.80
N ILE A 86 -2.14 3.20 -2.59
CA ILE A 86 -2.72 1.94 -2.12
C ILE A 86 -3.72 2.20 -0.98
N PRO A 87 -4.89 1.53 -0.96
CA PRO A 87 -5.85 1.73 0.11
C PRO A 87 -5.28 1.39 1.50
N LEU A 88 -5.45 2.28 2.47
CA LEU A 88 -5.26 1.96 3.89
C LEU A 88 -6.48 1.16 4.37
N ILE A 89 -6.21 -0.04 4.88
CA ILE A 89 -7.25 -0.93 5.38
C ILE A 89 -7.45 -0.63 6.85
N LYS A 90 -8.69 -0.28 7.22
CA LYS A 90 -9.08 -0.14 8.62
C LYS A 90 -9.04 -1.52 9.27
N ASN A 91 -8.70 -1.56 10.56
CA ASN A 91 -8.59 -2.80 11.32
C ASN A 91 -9.79 -3.72 11.01
N ARG A 92 -9.60 -5.04 10.87
CA ARG A 92 -10.73 -5.97 10.78
C ARG A 92 -11.63 -5.62 11.97
N GLU A 93 -12.77 -5.00 11.72
CA GLU A 93 -13.75 -4.85 12.77
C GLU A 93 -14.15 -6.27 13.12
N ILE A 94 -13.83 -6.67 14.35
CA ILE A 94 -14.52 -7.79 14.97
C ILE A 94 -16.00 -7.47 14.76
N PRO A 95 -16.77 -8.31 14.04
CA PRO A 95 -18.16 -8.03 13.76
C PRO A 95 -18.88 -7.68 15.07
N ASP A 96 -19.80 -6.73 15.05
CA ASP A 96 -20.46 -6.27 16.28
C ASP A 96 -21.16 -7.42 17.03
N SER A 97 -21.53 -8.49 16.33
CA SER A 97 -22.01 -9.75 16.90
C SER A 97 -21.01 -10.39 17.88
N VAL A 98 -19.71 -10.36 17.56
CA VAL A 98 -18.65 -10.93 18.39
C VAL A 98 -18.24 -9.95 19.52
N LYS A 99 -18.34 -8.63 19.31
CA LYS A 99 -18.14 -7.63 20.37
C LYS A 99 -19.17 -7.75 21.49
N GLN A 100 -20.41 -8.10 21.16
CA GLN A 100 -21.49 -8.30 22.12
C GLN A 100 -21.28 -9.57 22.96
N GLU A 101 -20.74 -10.63 22.36
CA GLU A 101 -20.42 -11.90 23.01
C GLU A 101 -19.29 -11.72 24.06
N ILE A 102 -18.22 -11.00 23.71
CA ILE A 102 -17.09 -10.70 24.62
C ILE A 102 -17.56 -9.83 25.80
N ARG A 103 -18.37 -8.81 25.57
CA ARG A 103 -18.94 -7.96 26.64
C ARG A 103 -19.86 -8.72 27.59
N THR A 104 -20.54 -9.75 27.09
CA THR A 104 -21.42 -10.59 27.92
C THR A 104 -20.59 -11.53 28.79
N TYR A 105 -19.53 -12.11 28.23
CA TYR A 105 -18.58 -12.98 28.96
C TYR A 105 -17.86 -12.24 30.11
N ASP A 106 -17.34 -11.03 29.86
CA ASP A 106 -16.66 -10.24 30.89
C ASP A 106 -17.60 -9.83 32.03
N ARG A 107 -18.87 -9.54 31.74
CA ARG A 107 -19.88 -9.24 32.76
C ARG A 107 -20.27 -10.46 33.60
N THR A 108 -20.33 -11.66 33.00
CA THR A 108 -20.64 -12.88 33.73
C THR A 108 -19.50 -13.35 34.64
N ASN A 109 -18.24 -13.09 34.28
CA ASN A 109 -17.08 -13.49 35.08
C ASN A 109 -16.63 -12.44 36.11
N SER A 110 -16.96 -11.16 35.96
CA SER A 110 -16.73 -10.15 37.01
C SER A 110 -17.75 -10.16 38.16
N ALA A 111 -18.85 -10.92 38.04
CA ALA A 111 -19.86 -11.06 39.10
C ALA A 111 -19.59 -12.22 40.07
N VAL A 112 -18.47 -12.94 39.92
CA VAL A 112 -18.06 -14.07 40.77
C VAL A 112 -16.70 -13.79 41.40
N ILE A 113 -16.56 -12.65 42.10
CA ILE A 113 -15.54 -12.43 43.15
C ILE A 113 -16.18 -11.58 44.24
#